data_AF-A0A0K8PNS8-F1
#
_entry.id   AF-A0A0K8PNS8-F1
#
_cell.length_a   1.000
_cell.length_b   1.000
_cell.length_c   1.000
_cell.angle_alpha   90.00
_cell.angle_beta   90.00
_cell.angle_gamma   90.00
#
_symmetry.space_group_name_H-M   'P 1'
#
loop_
_entity.id
_entity.type
_entity.pdbx_description
1 polymer ?
#
loop_
_entity_poly.entity_id
_entity_poly.type
_entity_poly.pdbx_seq_one_letter_code
_entity_poly.pdbx_strand_id
1 'polypeptide(L)'
;MCEELGFEKLLGEEGFFARLLGRAPSGAGRDLLYGPDLPVVLLTGGPGMGKGRLLRAVRDRFAAKVPVIHLDCASPVYADRADPEPDARSAATEALVEVARRLCTWQGTGGSFAFPRLFAGLAVIATGVAEGTPEAVATEAERYEDLPQKQRLRGLGAGDFWRGVLRGTIRNLLTTLGQALDPYSAAVSNALLDALFESLAPRGRAELGRIYGAYPGAAGQPRIGLRILAADFRAGGEAREVAESFLFRALREDLEAAYAAPIGWLRRVGRPGLLLDHAESPLGEQLLRAVLTDRRGGQRDRVVIVGTARRPDGGAFLHGGLPPDEVTPPAEYRPADGAPPAWSRRTDEAADRAPLADGVLLLRMPLLTGDQLRRETVRRQQRAEPEGGTNRRRIDAAVARLSGGRPHTVVRLAEAAAAFRMPPDANDRDILDAPLRLPGDGTLERPVADVLLRELILDQLPVRLPTEHHAHWLDLLTHLSVAHDTECADVLLRHHQQGHLHHLTAHHVSRLLTDTGWPSCERHFIGDFGLRQLLVHRLYGLRPDGAAWYADHHLLRDH
;
A
#
# COMPACT_ATOMS: atom_id res chain seq x y z
N MET A 1 19.10 -14.24 -2.38
CA MET A 1 18.91 -13.73 -3.76
C MET A 1 17.93 -14.61 -4.56
N CYS A 2 16.65 -14.62 -4.18
CA CYS A 2 15.52 -15.26 -4.88
C CYS A 2 14.39 -14.24 -5.13
N GLU A 3 14.68 -12.95 -4.94
CA GLU A 3 13.63 -11.93 -4.74
C GLU A 3 13.12 -11.30 -6.04
N GLU A 4 13.74 -11.61 -7.18
CA GLU A 4 13.55 -10.85 -8.43
C GLU A 4 13.03 -11.70 -9.60
N LEU A 5 12.69 -12.97 -9.35
CA LEU A 5 12.18 -13.87 -10.38
C LEU A 5 10.92 -13.28 -11.03
N GLY A 6 10.99 -13.05 -12.35
CA GLY A 6 9.88 -12.47 -13.13
C GLY A 6 9.88 -10.94 -13.22
N PHE A 7 10.84 -10.24 -12.62
CA PHE A 7 10.89 -8.77 -12.58
C PHE A 7 11.97 -8.16 -13.47
N GLU A 8 12.59 -8.95 -14.36
CA GLU A 8 13.77 -8.55 -15.13
C GLU A 8 13.51 -7.30 -16.00
N LYS A 9 12.35 -7.25 -16.68
CA LYS A 9 11.92 -6.09 -17.49
C LYS A 9 11.52 -4.87 -16.67
N LEU A 10 11.27 -5.04 -15.38
CA LEU A 10 10.85 -3.95 -14.48
C LEU A 10 12.04 -3.30 -13.79
N LEU A 11 12.98 -4.11 -13.31
CA LEU A 11 14.11 -3.71 -12.45
C LEU A 11 15.46 -3.55 -13.20
N GLY A 12 15.50 -3.87 -14.49
CA GLY A 12 16.71 -3.75 -15.31
C GLY A 12 17.19 -2.30 -15.49
N GLU A 13 18.38 -2.15 -16.09
CA GLU A 13 19.01 -0.85 -16.37
C GLU A 13 18.16 0.07 -17.25
N GLU A 14 17.45 -0.52 -18.21
CA GLU A 14 16.47 0.15 -19.09
C GLU A 14 15.02 -0.18 -18.69
N GLY A 15 14.84 -0.75 -17.49
CA GLY A 15 13.55 -1.24 -17.02
C GLY A 15 12.55 -0.11 -16.75
N PHE A 16 11.30 -0.51 -16.57
CA PHE A 16 10.19 0.42 -16.30
C PHE A 16 10.51 1.40 -15.14
N PHE A 17 10.99 0.90 -14.00
CA PHE A 17 11.28 1.75 -12.84
C PHE A 17 12.49 2.67 -13.06
N ALA A 18 13.48 2.23 -13.85
CA ALA A 18 14.63 3.06 -14.18
C ALA A 18 14.23 4.31 -14.96
N ARG A 19 13.31 4.16 -15.93
CA ARG A 19 12.77 5.27 -16.72
C ARG A 19 11.71 6.09 -15.97
N LEU A 20 10.95 5.46 -15.07
CA LEU A 20 9.97 6.17 -14.24
C LEU A 20 10.66 7.10 -13.24
N LEU A 21 11.72 6.62 -12.58
CA LEU A 21 12.53 7.37 -11.62
C LEU A 21 13.61 8.23 -12.28
N GLY A 22 13.89 8.06 -13.58
CA GLY A 22 14.93 8.78 -14.32
C GLY A 22 16.36 8.40 -13.93
N ARG A 23 16.53 7.24 -13.29
CA ARG A 23 17.83 6.74 -12.83
C ARG A 23 17.83 5.23 -12.86
N ALA A 24 18.89 4.63 -13.39
CA ALA A 24 19.07 3.19 -13.39
C ALA A 24 19.56 2.66 -12.03
N PRO A 25 19.46 1.34 -11.76
CA PRO A 25 20.02 0.73 -10.55
C PRO A 25 21.53 0.97 -10.39
N SER A 26 22.29 0.92 -11.50
CA SER A 26 23.71 1.31 -11.54
C SER A 26 23.96 2.75 -11.10
N GLY A 27 22.93 3.58 -11.11
CA GLY A 27 23.02 5.02 -10.92
C GLY A 27 23.34 5.76 -12.22
N ALA A 28 23.18 5.17 -13.41
CA ALA A 28 23.19 5.93 -14.67
C ALA A 28 21.92 6.79 -14.85
N GLY A 29 22.03 7.93 -15.53
CA GLY A 29 20.85 8.73 -15.90
C GLY A 29 19.99 8.02 -16.94
N ARG A 30 18.67 8.18 -16.87
CA ARG A 30 17.72 7.60 -17.83
C ARG A 30 16.68 8.62 -18.28
N ASP A 31 16.27 8.49 -19.53
CA ASP A 31 15.18 9.30 -20.07
C ASP A 31 13.86 8.96 -19.37
N LEU A 32 13.15 10.02 -19.02
CA LEU A 32 11.91 9.93 -18.26
C LEU A 32 10.83 9.31 -19.14
N LEU A 33 10.12 8.32 -18.59
CA LEU A 33 9.05 7.63 -19.32
C LEU A 33 7.85 8.54 -19.61
N TYR A 34 7.52 9.42 -18.66
CA TYR A 34 6.39 10.34 -18.73
C TYR A 34 6.84 11.76 -18.42
N GLY A 35 6.12 12.73 -18.98
CA GLY A 35 6.33 14.17 -18.80
C GLY A 35 6.04 14.66 -17.36
N PRO A 36 5.70 15.94 -17.16
CA PRO A 36 5.43 16.49 -15.84
C PRO A 36 4.08 16.04 -15.24
N ASP A 37 3.12 15.62 -16.07
CA ASP A 37 1.95 14.88 -15.59
C ASP A 37 2.34 13.42 -15.41
N LEU A 38 2.34 12.95 -14.17
CA LEU A 38 2.68 11.57 -13.83
C LEU A 38 1.43 10.75 -13.54
N PRO A 39 1.34 9.53 -14.10
CA PRO A 39 0.34 8.58 -13.63
C PRO A 39 0.68 8.14 -12.20
N VAL A 40 -0.36 7.76 -11.46
CA VAL A 40 -0.19 6.84 -10.33
C VAL A 40 -0.11 5.44 -10.91
N VAL A 41 0.96 4.69 -10.60
CA VAL A 41 1.13 3.34 -11.11
C VAL A 41 0.54 2.35 -10.10
N LEU A 42 -0.44 1.54 -10.51
CA LEU A 42 -0.98 0.48 -9.67
C LEU A 42 -0.48 -0.88 -10.13
N LEU A 43 0.28 -1.56 -9.27
CA LEU A 43 0.68 -2.95 -9.46
C LEU A 43 -0.54 -3.84 -9.20
N THR A 44 -1.11 -4.41 -10.24
CA THR A 44 -2.34 -5.20 -10.14
C THR A 44 -2.05 -6.70 -10.22
N GLY A 45 -2.73 -7.47 -9.37
CA GLY A 45 -2.69 -8.93 -9.39
C GLY A 45 -3.12 -9.50 -8.04
N GLY A 46 -3.64 -10.73 -8.06
CA GLY A 46 -4.11 -11.42 -6.86
C GLY A 46 -3.00 -11.79 -5.85
N PRO A 47 -3.35 -12.57 -4.81
CA PRO A 47 -2.40 -13.03 -3.81
C PRO A 47 -1.28 -13.87 -4.44
N GLY A 48 -0.05 -13.70 -3.95
CA GLY A 48 1.11 -14.45 -4.44
C GLY A 48 1.73 -13.97 -5.76
N MET A 49 1.24 -12.86 -6.33
CA MET A 49 1.84 -12.23 -7.53
C MET A 49 3.15 -11.47 -7.26
N GLY A 50 3.58 -11.37 -6.00
CA GLY A 50 4.85 -10.74 -5.63
C GLY A 50 4.86 -9.21 -5.69
N LYS A 51 3.70 -8.55 -5.56
CA LYS A 51 3.57 -7.07 -5.58
C LYS A 51 4.47 -6.37 -4.55
N GLY A 52 4.31 -6.69 -3.27
CA GLY A 52 5.15 -6.11 -2.20
C GLY A 52 6.63 -6.49 -2.32
N ARG A 53 6.93 -7.68 -2.86
CA ARG A 53 8.31 -8.10 -3.17
C ARG A 53 8.94 -7.21 -4.23
N LEU A 54 8.19 -6.88 -5.29
CA LEU A 54 8.64 -5.93 -6.31
C LEU A 54 8.89 -4.55 -5.71
N LEU A 55 7.99 -4.02 -4.88
CA LEU A 55 8.18 -2.72 -4.23
C LEU A 55 9.43 -2.69 -3.33
N ARG A 56 9.65 -3.74 -2.54
CA ARG A 56 10.87 -3.88 -1.74
C ARG A 56 12.13 -3.95 -2.62
N ALA A 57 12.09 -4.72 -3.71
CA ALA A 57 13.20 -4.79 -4.67
C ALA A 57 13.48 -3.43 -5.34
N VAL A 58 12.45 -2.65 -5.68
CA VAL A 58 12.60 -1.28 -6.17
C VAL A 58 13.26 -0.40 -5.10
N ARG A 59 12.77 -0.43 -3.85
CA ARG A 59 13.41 0.31 -2.76
C ARG A 59 14.89 -0.08 -2.64
N ASP A 60 15.20 -1.36 -2.54
CA ASP A 60 16.55 -1.83 -2.23
C ASP A 60 17.55 -1.52 -3.35
N ARG A 61 17.12 -1.56 -4.62
CA ARG A 61 17.97 -1.21 -5.76
C ARG A 61 18.13 0.29 -5.98
N PHE A 62 17.06 1.06 -5.81
CA PHE A 62 17.03 2.46 -6.23
C PHE A 62 17.24 3.45 -5.08
N ALA A 63 16.93 3.06 -3.83
CA ALA A 63 16.99 3.99 -2.68
C ALA A 63 18.35 4.68 -2.62
N ALA A 64 19.47 3.95 -2.70
CA ALA A 64 20.81 4.54 -2.67
C ALA A 64 21.08 5.65 -3.73
N LYS A 65 20.28 5.72 -4.80
CA LYS A 65 20.48 6.62 -5.94
C LYS A 65 19.42 7.72 -6.01
N VAL A 66 18.19 7.41 -5.63
CA VAL A 66 17.04 8.31 -5.64
C VAL A 66 16.22 8.11 -4.36
N PRO A 67 15.64 9.18 -3.78
CA PRO A 67 14.88 9.07 -2.54
C PRO A 67 13.59 8.28 -2.78
N VAL A 68 13.61 7.00 -2.41
CA VAL A 68 12.49 6.06 -2.57
C VAL A 68 12.08 5.53 -1.20
N ILE A 69 10.83 5.79 -0.83
CA ILE A 69 10.25 5.37 0.45
C ILE A 69 9.24 4.26 0.20
N HIS A 70 9.38 3.17 0.95
CA HIS A 70 8.39 2.09 1.03
C HIS A 70 7.56 2.23 2.30
N LEU A 71 6.24 2.31 2.14
CA LEU A 71 5.25 2.36 3.21
C LEU A 71 4.37 1.11 3.11
N ASP A 72 4.13 0.43 4.22
CA ASP A 72 3.16 -0.66 4.29
C ASP A 72 1.84 -0.12 4.84
N CYS A 73 0.86 0.13 3.97
CA CYS A 73 -0.39 0.78 4.36
C CYS A 73 -1.30 -0.11 5.21
N ALA A 74 -1.02 -1.41 5.33
CA ALA A 74 -1.75 -2.33 6.21
C ALA A 74 -1.10 -2.47 7.59
N SER A 75 0.04 -1.81 7.84
CA SER A 75 0.73 -1.90 9.13
C SER A 75 -0.12 -1.30 10.26
N PRO A 76 -0.39 -2.05 11.35
CA PRO A 76 -1.16 -1.53 12.48
C PRO A 76 -0.43 -0.41 13.22
N VAL A 77 0.90 -0.33 13.06
CA VAL A 77 1.77 0.66 13.72
C VAL A 77 1.29 2.10 13.53
N TYR A 78 0.69 2.44 12.38
CA TYR A 78 0.17 3.79 12.14
C TYR A 78 -1.09 4.09 12.95
N ALA A 79 -1.99 3.11 13.07
CA ALA A 79 -3.17 3.23 13.91
C ALA A 79 -2.77 3.25 15.39
N ASP A 80 -1.89 2.34 15.82
CA ASP A 80 -1.42 2.24 17.21
C ASP A 80 -0.72 3.52 17.70
N ARG A 81 0.01 4.21 16.82
CA ARG A 81 0.65 5.51 17.14
C ARG A 81 -0.34 6.67 17.20
N ALA A 82 -1.44 6.58 16.46
CA ALA A 82 -2.47 7.61 16.40
C ALA A 82 -3.49 7.50 17.55
N ASP A 83 -3.76 6.27 18.00
CA ASP A 83 -4.76 5.93 19.03
C ASP A 83 -4.67 6.77 20.32
N PRO A 84 -3.49 7.14 20.85
CA PRO A 84 -3.42 7.94 22.07
C PRO A 84 -4.00 9.36 21.95
N GLU A 85 -4.04 9.93 20.75
CA GLU A 85 -4.49 11.32 20.52
C GLU A 85 -5.30 11.42 19.22
N PRO A 86 -6.51 10.83 19.15
CA PRO A 86 -7.26 10.68 17.91
C PRO A 86 -7.70 12.02 17.29
N ASP A 87 -7.74 13.11 18.07
CA ASP A 87 -8.10 14.46 17.60
C ASP A 87 -6.89 15.28 17.12
N ALA A 88 -5.66 14.78 17.36
CA ALA A 88 -4.41 15.39 16.90
C ALA A 88 -3.59 14.48 15.96
N ARG A 89 -3.92 13.18 15.90
CA ARG A 89 -3.20 12.16 15.14
C ARG A 89 -4.15 11.23 14.41
N SER A 90 -3.73 10.78 13.24
CA SER A 90 -4.38 9.77 12.40
C SER A 90 -3.33 8.82 11.82
N ALA A 91 -3.76 7.65 11.35
CA ALA A 91 -2.87 6.75 10.61
C ALA A 91 -2.24 7.45 9.39
N ALA A 92 -2.97 8.35 8.72
CA ALA A 92 -2.47 9.14 7.61
C ALA A 92 -1.34 10.09 8.05
N THR A 93 -1.55 10.87 9.12
CA THR A 93 -0.51 11.80 9.62
C THR A 93 0.72 11.05 10.12
N GLU A 94 0.56 9.91 10.79
CA GLU A 94 1.68 9.06 11.22
C GLU A 94 2.49 8.51 10.04
N ALA A 95 1.82 8.09 8.97
CA ALA A 95 2.47 7.67 7.74
C ALA A 95 3.23 8.82 7.08
N LEU A 96 2.65 10.02 7.00
CA LEU A 96 3.32 11.21 6.45
C LEU A 96 4.54 11.62 7.27
N VAL A 97 4.44 11.56 8.60
CA VAL A 97 5.57 11.82 9.51
C VAL A 97 6.68 10.80 9.31
N GLU A 98 6.36 9.53 9.10
CA GLU A 98 7.35 8.49 8.81
C GLU A 98 8.05 8.73 7.46
N VAL A 99 7.30 9.09 6.42
CA VAL A 99 7.87 9.46 5.11
C VAL A 99 8.80 10.66 5.26
N ALA A 100 8.34 11.72 5.93
CA ALA A 100 9.13 12.93 6.15
C ALA A 100 10.41 12.61 6.94
N ARG A 101 10.32 11.83 8.03
CA ARG A 101 11.48 11.43 8.86
C ARG A 101 12.53 10.67 8.05
N ARG A 102 12.12 9.72 7.20
CA ARG A 102 13.05 8.95 6.34
C ARG A 102 13.71 9.82 5.27
N LEU A 103 13.00 10.79 4.71
CA LEU A 103 13.54 11.71 3.70
C LEU A 103 14.43 12.79 4.34
N CYS A 104 14.13 13.18 5.56
CA CYS A 104 14.94 14.06 6.36
C CYS A 104 16.32 13.49 6.72
N THR A 105 16.43 12.18 6.88
CA THR A 105 17.71 11.49 7.13
C THR A 105 18.39 11.02 5.84
N TRP A 106 17.84 11.38 4.68
CA TRP A 106 18.36 10.98 3.38
C TRP A 106 19.75 11.56 3.10
N GLN A 107 20.73 10.69 2.80
CA GLN A 107 22.13 11.06 2.58
C GLN A 107 22.57 10.95 1.11
N GLY A 108 21.65 10.67 0.18
CA GLY A 108 21.95 10.57 -1.24
C GLY A 108 22.19 11.92 -1.92
N THR A 109 22.21 11.92 -3.26
CA THR A 109 22.53 13.12 -4.05
C THR A 109 21.53 14.26 -3.78
N GLY A 110 22.05 15.42 -3.39
CA GLY A 110 21.27 16.59 -2.98
C GLY A 110 20.89 16.65 -1.50
N GLY A 111 21.23 15.63 -0.71
CA GLY A 111 21.11 15.62 0.75
C GLY A 111 19.67 15.56 1.27
N SER A 112 19.52 15.86 2.56
CA SER A 112 18.27 15.76 3.29
C SER A 112 17.17 16.68 2.77
N PHE A 113 15.93 16.32 3.08
CA PHE A 113 14.74 17.13 2.80
C PHE A 113 14.29 17.91 4.04
N ALA A 114 13.61 19.04 3.79
CA ALA A 114 12.96 19.85 4.81
C ALA A 114 11.48 19.98 4.46
N PHE A 115 10.62 19.98 5.47
CA PHE A 115 9.17 19.90 5.30
C PHE A 115 8.43 21.04 6.03
N PRO A 116 8.73 22.31 5.72
CA PRO A 116 8.13 23.44 6.43
C PRO A 116 6.61 23.56 6.24
N ARG A 117 6.07 23.17 5.07
CA ARG A 117 4.62 23.23 4.82
C ARG A 117 3.94 22.14 5.63
N LEU A 118 4.35 20.90 5.46
CA LEU A 118 3.78 19.77 6.22
C LEU A 118 3.87 20.02 7.73
N PHE A 119 5.03 20.46 8.22
CA PHE A 119 5.22 20.75 9.64
C PHE A 119 4.23 21.80 10.15
N ALA A 120 3.98 22.89 9.41
CA ALA A 120 3.02 23.91 9.82
C ALA A 120 1.60 23.34 10.00
N GLY A 121 1.17 22.46 9.11
CA GLY A 121 -0.11 21.76 9.23
C GLY A 121 -0.14 20.81 10.43
N LEU A 122 0.91 20.01 10.62
CA LEU A 122 1.05 19.08 11.75
C LEU A 122 1.07 19.81 13.10
N ALA A 123 1.74 20.96 13.18
CA ALA A 123 1.78 21.78 14.39
C ALA A 123 0.39 22.35 14.74
N VAL A 124 -0.42 22.72 13.75
CA VAL A 124 -1.76 23.27 14.01
C VAL A 124 -2.77 22.19 14.40
N ILE A 125 -2.69 20.98 13.83
CA ILE A 125 -3.53 19.85 14.29
C ILE A 125 -3.13 19.37 15.69
N ALA A 126 -1.87 19.56 16.13
CA ALA A 126 -1.44 19.27 17.50
C ALA A 126 -2.22 20.07 18.56
N THR A 127 -2.92 21.15 18.18
CA THR A 127 -3.84 21.86 19.08
C THR A 127 -5.11 21.07 19.44
N GLY A 128 -5.30 19.89 18.82
CA GLY A 128 -6.38 18.95 19.10
C GLY A 128 -6.06 17.90 20.17
N VAL A 129 -4.91 17.97 20.86
CA VAL A 129 -4.61 17.04 21.96
C VAL A 129 -5.68 17.08 23.05
N ALA A 130 -5.99 15.93 23.64
CA ALA A 130 -7.11 15.77 24.57
C ALA A 130 -7.00 16.67 25.81
N GLU A 131 -5.78 16.84 26.33
CA GLU A 131 -5.54 17.72 27.49
C GLU A 131 -5.75 19.20 27.16
N GLY A 132 -5.59 19.61 25.90
CA GLY A 132 -5.76 21.00 25.45
C GLY A 132 -4.84 22.03 26.11
N THR A 133 -3.89 21.59 26.94
CA THR A 133 -2.94 22.46 27.64
C THR A 133 -1.85 22.93 26.69
N PRO A 134 -1.31 24.15 26.88
CA PRO A 134 -0.17 24.62 26.10
C PRO A 134 1.01 23.63 26.13
N GLU A 135 1.29 22.99 27.26
CA GLU A 135 2.36 22.00 27.42
C GLU A 135 2.10 20.68 26.66
N ALA A 136 0.85 20.20 26.63
CA ALA A 136 0.50 19.03 25.84
C ALA A 136 0.62 19.32 24.34
N VAL A 137 0.14 20.49 23.90
CA VAL A 137 0.33 20.96 22.52
C VAL A 137 1.81 21.11 22.20
N ALA A 138 2.60 21.59 23.17
CA ALA A 138 4.05 21.68 23.01
C ALA A 138 4.68 20.33 22.78
N THR A 139 4.35 19.37 23.64
CA THR A 139 4.89 18.02 23.61
C THR A 139 4.52 17.32 22.30
N GLU A 140 3.28 17.50 21.83
CA GLU A 140 2.84 16.93 20.56
C GLU A 140 3.51 17.59 19.35
N ALA A 141 3.69 18.92 19.36
CA ALA A 141 4.43 19.60 18.31
C ALA A 141 5.93 19.25 18.34
N GLU A 142 6.52 19.07 19.54
CA GLU A 142 7.92 18.65 19.76
C GLU A 142 8.17 17.26 19.17
N ARG A 143 7.17 16.37 19.13
CA ARG A 143 7.26 15.05 18.47
C ARG A 143 7.61 15.14 16.98
N TYR A 144 7.26 16.25 16.34
CA TYR A 144 7.56 16.51 14.92
C TYR A 144 8.90 17.26 14.72
N GLU A 145 9.59 17.68 15.79
CA GLU A 145 10.87 18.39 15.70
C GLU A 145 12.02 17.55 15.15
N ASP A 146 11.92 16.21 15.24
CA ASP A 146 12.84 15.26 14.62
C ASP A 146 12.83 15.32 13.07
N LEU A 147 11.94 16.12 12.47
CA LEU A 147 12.00 16.50 11.06
C LEU A 147 13.03 17.64 10.88
N PRO A 148 14.30 17.37 10.48
CA PRO A 148 15.32 18.39 10.30
C PRO A 148 14.85 19.51 9.36
N GLN A 149 14.65 20.67 9.95
CA GLN A 149 14.49 21.96 9.26
C GLN A 149 15.85 22.52 8.76
N LYS A 150 16.89 21.68 8.79
CA LYS A 150 18.27 22.05 9.12
C LYS A 150 19.00 22.95 8.13
N GLN A 151 18.56 23.19 6.89
CA GLN A 151 19.47 23.79 5.90
C GLN A 151 18.93 24.76 4.83
N ARG A 152 17.69 25.26 4.92
CA ARG A 152 17.21 26.23 3.90
C ARG A 152 16.74 27.59 4.41
N LEU A 153 16.64 27.80 5.72
CA LEU A 153 16.52 29.12 6.33
C LEU A 153 17.91 29.58 6.77
N ARG A 154 18.72 30.14 5.84
CA ARG A 154 19.94 30.88 6.23
C ARG A 154 19.51 31.98 7.21
N GLY A 155 19.85 31.80 8.48
CA GLY A 155 19.59 32.76 9.55
C GLY A 155 19.16 32.17 10.90
N LEU A 156 18.85 30.87 11.00
CA LEU A 156 18.38 30.27 12.25
C LEU A 156 19.35 29.17 12.72
N GLY A 157 19.82 29.31 13.95
CA GLY A 157 20.64 28.32 14.65
C GLY A 157 19.91 26.97 14.76
N ALA A 158 20.72 25.90 14.76
CA ALA A 158 20.26 24.51 14.79
C ALA A 158 19.30 24.24 15.95
N GLY A 159 18.19 23.54 15.71
CA GLY A 159 17.36 22.93 16.78
C GLY A 159 16.66 23.86 17.77
N ASP A 160 17.02 25.15 17.80
CA ASP A 160 16.60 26.11 18.83
C ASP A 160 15.39 26.97 18.43
N PHE A 161 14.97 26.93 17.15
CA PHE A 161 13.86 27.75 16.65
C PHE A 161 12.52 27.36 17.29
N TRP A 162 12.08 26.10 17.19
CA TRP A 162 10.82 25.67 17.80
C TRP A 162 10.94 25.55 19.32
N ARG A 163 12.03 25.04 19.86
CA ARG A 163 12.29 25.08 21.30
C ARG A 163 12.19 26.49 21.89
N GLY A 164 12.67 27.52 21.17
CA GLY A 164 12.64 28.92 21.60
C GLY A 164 11.30 29.62 21.36
N VAL A 165 10.70 29.42 20.18
CA VAL A 165 9.41 30.01 19.79
C VAL A 165 8.25 29.33 20.51
N LEU A 166 8.22 27.99 20.55
CA LEU A 166 7.16 27.25 21.20
C LEU A 166 7.24 27.40 22.72
N ARG A 167 8.39 27.16 23.38
CA ARG A 167 8.51 27.41 24.84
C ARG A 167 8.40 28.89 25.19
N GLY A 168 8.79 29.81 24.30
CA GLY A 168 8.64 31.25 24.51
C GLY A 168 7.18 31.69 24.49
N THR A 169 6.45 31.31 23.44
CA THR A 169 5.04 31.66 23.23
C THR A 169 4.12 30.92 24.20
N ILE A 170 4.39 29.64 24.47
CA ILE A 170 3.60 28.81 25.40
C ILE A 170 3.81 29.26 26.84
N ARG A 171 5.06 29.53 27.26
CA ARG A 171 5.34 30.14 28.56
C ARG A 171 4.74 31.52 28.68
N ASN A 172 4.79 32.34 27.64
CA ASN A 172 4.09 33.63 27.64
C ASN A 172 2.59 33.44 27.80
N LEU A 173 1.97 32.46 27.12
CA LEU A 173 0.55 32.12 27.28
C LEU A 173 0.23 31.72 28.73
N LEU A 174 1.04 30.85 29.33
CA LEU A 174 0.92 30.41 30.72
C LEU A 174 1.05 31.57 31.71
N THR A 175 1.91 32.55 31.42
CA THR A 175 2.02 33.77 32.25
C THR A 175 0.85 34.74 32.04
N THR A 176 0.28 34.82 30.83
CA THR A 176 -0.81 35.77 30.51
C THR A 176 -2.22 35.24 30.83
N LEU A 177 -2.41 33.91 30.89
CA LEU A 177 -3.73 33.27 30.99
C LEU A 177 -3.97 32.49 32.28
N GLY A 178 -3.08 32.61 33.27
CA GLY A 178 -3.27 32.04 34.61
C GLY A 178 -4.50 32.55 35.39
N GLN A 179 -5.43 33.29 34.78
CA GLN A 179 -6.60 33.88 35.45
C GLN A 179 -7.95 33.87 34.69
N ALA A 180 -8.14 33.15 33.57
CA ALA A 180 -9.47 33.10 32.93
C ALA A 180 -9.84 31.70 32.42
N LEU A 181 -11.02 31.24 32.84
CA LEU A 181 -11.61 29.94 32.49
C LEU A 181 -12.42 30.07 31.17
N ASP A 182 -11.99 29.29 30.16
CA ASP A 182 -12.62 28.90 28.87
C ASP A 182 -12.41 29.81 27.62
N PRO A 183 -12.21 29.32 26.35
CA PRO A 183 -11.83 27.99 25.83
C PRO A 183 -10.36 27.94 25.32
N TYR A 184 -9.53 27.11 25.95
CA TYR A 184 -8.06 27.14 25.81
C TYR A 184 -7.54 26.82 24.39
N SER A 185 -8.23 25.99 23.62
CA SER A 185 -7.73 25.50 22.32
C SER A 185 -7.70 26.56 21.22
N ALA A 186 -8.66 27.50 21.20
CA ALA A 186 -8.71 28.57 20.20
C ALA A 186 -7.66 29.65 20.46
N ALA A 187 -7.43 29.99 21.73
CA ALA A 187 -6.40 30.96 22.14
C ALA A 187 -4.99 30.41 21.86
N VAL A 188 -4.74 29.14 22.22
CA VAL A 188 -3.48 28.44 21.92
C VAL A 188 -3.25 28.36 20.41
N SER A 189 -4.28 28.03 19.62
CA SER A 189 -4.19 27.98 18.17
C SER A 189 -3.83 29.34 17.55
N ASN A 190 -4.51 30.43 17.97
CA ASN A 190 -4.20 31.77 17.46
C ASN A 190 -2.77 32.21 17.81
N ALA A 191 -2.33 31.98 19.04
CA ALA A 191 -0.98 32.34 19.45
C ALA A 191 0.10 31.50 18.75
N LEU A 192 -0.17 30.21 18.51
CA LEU A 192 0.70 29.36 17.71
C LEU A 192 0.78 29.86 16.26
N LEU A 193 -0.34 30.26 15.67
CA LEU A 193 -0.37 30.84 14.33
C LEU A 193 0.39 32.17 14.26
N ASP A 194 0.20 33.06 15.23
CA ASP A 194 0.94 34.33 15.31
C ASP A 194 2.44 34.07 15.41
N ALA A 195 2.86 33.20 16.34
CA ALA A 195 4.25 32.81 16.50
C ALA A 195 4.83 32.16 15.24
N LEU A 196 4.08 31.27 14.58
CA LEU A 196 4.49 30.61 13.34
C LEU A 196 4.69 31.64 12.23
N PHE A 197 3.77 32.58 12.01
CA PHE A 197 3.94 33.59 10.97
C PHE A 197 5.01 34.63 11.31
N GLU A 198 5.07 35.14 12.55
CA GLU A 198 6.04 36.16 12.95
C GLU A 198 7.49 35.67 12.90
N SER A 199 7.72 34.41 13.22
CA SER A 199 9.05 33.81 13.28
C SER A 199 9.62 33.40 11.90
N LEU A 200 8.77 33.31 10.87
CA LEU A 200 9.20 32.94 9.51
C LEU A 200 9.85 34.09 8.74
N ALA A 201 10.88 33.79 7.96
CA ALA A 201 11.41 34.73 6.97
C ALA A 201 10.35 35.09 5.91
N PRO A 202 10.43 36.26 5.24
CA PRO A 202 9.43 36.71 4.25
C PRO A 202 9.14 35.68 3.15
N ARG A 203 10.16 34.95 2.69
CA ARG A 203 9.99 33.85 1.72
C ARG A 203 9.19 32.68 2.29
N GLY A 204 9.46 32.27 3.52
CA GLY A 204 8.72 31.20 4.20
C GLY A 204 7.25 31.60 4.45
N ARG A 205 7.00 32.86 4.83
CA ARG A 205 5.63 33.39 4.97
C ARG A 205 4.87 33.37 3.64
N ALA A 206 5.51 33.77 2.54
CA ALA A 206 4.89 33.72 1.22
C ALA A 206 4.58 32.28 0.77
N GLU A 207 5.49 31.34 1.05
CA GLU A 207 5.31 29.92 0.74
C GLU A 207 4.15 29.29 1.51
N LEU A 208 4.07 29.51 2.83
CA LEU A 208 2.93 29.07 3.65
C LEU A 208 1.65 29.81 3.27
N GLY A 209 1.77 31.10 2.94
CA GLY A 209 0.69 31.94 2.47
C GLY A 209 0.01 31.37 1.23
N ARG A 210 0.81 30.95 0.25
CA ARG A 210 0.32 30.36 -1.01
C ARG A 210 -0.39 29.03 -0.78
N ILE A 211 0.18 28.12 0.00
CA ILE A 211 -0.42 26.79 0.18
C ILE A 211 -1.65 26.88 1.07
N TYR A 212 -1.54 27.40 2.29
CA TYR A 212 -2.65 27.41 3.24
C TYR A 212 -3.72 28.45 2.91
N GLY A 213 -3.39 29.48 2.12
CA GLY A 213 -4.40 30.37 1.53
C GLY A 213 -5.28 29.68 0.49
N ALA A 214 -4.83 28.56 -0.09
CA ALA A 214 -5.58 27.74 -1.05
C ALA A 214 -6.35 26.58 -0.38
N TYR A 215 -6.32 26.48 0.96
CA TYR A 215 -7.14 25.51 1.68
C TYR A 215 -8.64 25.80 1.45
N PRO A 216 -9.51 24.79 1.29
CA PRO A 216 -10.95 25.01 1.11
C PRO A 216 -11.53 25.95 2.18
N GLY A 217 -12.23 27.00 1.76
CA GLY A 217 -12.80 28.01 2.68
C GLY A 217 -11.82 29.05 3.23
N ALA A 218 -10.52 28.99 2.91
CA ALA A 218 -9.53 29.95 3.42
C ALA A 218 -9.59 31.33 2.75
N ALA A 219 -10.20 31.44 1.56
CA ALA A 219 -10.33 32.69 0.79
C ALA A 219 -9.01 33.47 0.61
N GLY A 220 -7.88 32.76 0.41
CA GLY A 220 -6.55 33.36 0.27
C GLY A 220 -5.88 33.75 1.59
N GLN A 221 -6.54 33.56 2.73
CA GLN A 221 -6.02 33.90 4.05
C GLN A 221 -5.41 32.66 4.74
N PRO A 222 -4.09 32.56 4.86
CA PRO A 222 -3.45 31.31 5.29
C PRO A 222 -3.68 30.98 6.78
N ARG A 223 -3.86 31.99 7.64
CA ARG A 223 -4.23 31.80 9.04
C ARG A 223 -5.63 31.17 9.17
N ILE A 224 -6.57 31.62 8.35
CA ILE A 224 -7.91 31.02 8.29
C ILE A 224 -7.81 29.59 7.78
N GLY A 225 -7.04 29.35 6.71
CA GLY A 225 -6.86 28.00 6.17
C GLY A 225 -6.29 26.99 7.17
N LEU A 226 -5.26 27.36 7.93
CA LEU A 226 -4.72 26.50 8.99
C LEU A 226 -5.74 26.24 10.11
N ARG A 227 -6.56 27.24 10.48
CA ARG A 227 -7.62 27.09 11.48
C ARG A 227 -8.73 26.14 11.01
N ILE A 228 -9.16 26.28 9.75
CA ILE A 228 -10.15 25.37 9.16
C ILE A 228 -9.56 23.96 9.10
N LEU A 229 -8.30 23.80 8.68
CA LEU A 229 -7.63 22.50 8.66
C LEU A 229 -7.66 21.79 10.02
N ALA A 230 -7.33 22.49 11.12
CA ALA A 230 -7.43 21.89 12.46
C ALA A 230 -8.88 21.60 12.88
N ALA A 231 -9.84 22.44 12.49
CA ALA A 231 -11.25 22.19 12.77
C ALA A 231 -11.76 20.95 12.01
N ASP A 232 -11.46 20.85 10.72
CA ASP A 232 -11.84 19.73 9.84
C ASP A 232 -11.21 18.43 10.31
N PHE A 233 -9.95 18.46 10.75
CA PHE A 233 -9.26 17.29 11.29
C PHE A 233 -9.93 16.77 12.57
N ARG A 234 -10.29 17.66 13.51
CA ARG A 234 -11.00 17.30 14.75
C ARG A 234 -12.44 16.86 14.51
N ALA A 235 -13.11 17.41 13.49
CA ALA A 235 -14.49 17.06 13.18
C ALA A 235 -14.66 15.58 12.77
N GLY A 236 -13.59 14.94 12.31
CA GLY A 236 -13.63 13.54 11.86
C GLY A 236 -14.31 13.37 10.50
N GLY A 237 -14.56 12.11 10.13
CA GLY A 237 -15.26 11.75 8.89
C GLY A 237 -14.65 12.36 7.62
N GLU A 238 -15.50 12.80 6.69
CA GLU A 238 -15.09 13.37 5.41
C GLU A 238 -14.26 14.66 5.56
N ALA A 239 -14.55 15.50 6.57
CA ALA A 239 -13.79 16.73 6.82
C ALA A 239 -12.32 16.41 7.15
N ARG A 240 -12.12 15.38 7.98
CA ARG A 240 -10.77 14.90 8.31
C ARG A 240 -10.03 14.35 7.11
N GLU A 241 -10.71 13.61 6.23
CA GLU A 241 -10.11 13.12 4.98
C GLU A 241 -9.62 14.28 4.09
N VAL A 242 -10.34 15.41 4.04
CA VAL A 242 -9.91 16.63 3.34
C VAL A 242 -8.65 17.21 3.97
N ALA A 243 -8.62 17.34 5.30
CA ALA A 243 -7.44 17.83 6.02
C ALA A 243 -6.21 16.94 5.79
N GLU A 244 -6.36 15.63 5.89
CA GLU A 244 -5.28 14.65 5.69
C GLU A 244 -4.78 14.61 4.24
N SER A 245 -5.70 14.68 3.28
CA SER A 245 -5.36 14.82 1.85
C SER A 245 -4.53 16.09 1.59
N PHE A 246 -4.90 17.19 2.23
CA PHE A 246 -4.18 18.45 2.13
C PHE A 246 -2.79 18.39 2.78
N LEU A 247 -2.63 17.69 3.90
CA LEU A 247 -1.31 17.46 4.50
C LEU A 247 -0.42 16.62 3.58
N PHE A 248 -0.98 15.62 2.88
CA PHE A 248 -0.21 14.87 1.88
C PHE A 248 0.22 15.75 0.71
N ARG A 249 -0.66 16.66 0.25
CA ARG A 249 -0.27 17.70 -0.72
C ARG A 249 0.88 18.57 -0.22
N ALA A 250 0.82 19.03 1.04
CA ALA A 250 1.88 19.84 1.64
C ALA A 250 3.24 19.12 1.63
N LEU A 251 3.26 17.81 1.95
CA LEU A 251 4.46 16.98 1.84
C LEU A 251 5.00 16.95 0.41
N ARG A 252 4.15 16.73 -0.60
CA ARG A 252 4.57 16.66 -2.01
C ARG A 252 5.07 18.02 -2.53
N GLU A 253 4.45 19.12 -2.13
CA GLU A 253 4.92 20.47 -2.46
C GLU A 253 6.28 20.79 -1.83
N ASP A 254 6.54 20.33 -0.61
CA ASP A 254 7.87 20.45 0.01
C ASP A 254 8.93 19.63 -0.75
N LEU A 255 8.58 18.44 -1.26
CA LEU A 255 9.45 17.67 -2.14
C LEU A 255 9.73 18.38 -3.46
N GLU A 256 8.70 18.93 -4.12
CA GLU A 256 8.89 19.67 -5.36
C GLU A 256 9.76 20.92 -5.14
N ALA A 257 9.54 21.67 -4.06
CA ALA A 257 10.37 22.80 -3.68
C ALA A 257 11.84 22.40 -3.41
N ALA A 258 12.07 21.18 -2.91
CA ALA A 258 13.41 20.65 -2.71
C ALA A 258 14.17 20.48 -4.04
N TYR A 259 13.47 20.10 -5.12
CA TYR A 259 14.01 19.92 -6.47
C TYR A 259 14.05 21.21 -7.30
N ALA A 260 13.05 22.08 -7.17
CA ALA A 260 12.96 23.33 -7.93
C ALA A 260 13.94 24.41 -7.45
N ALA A 261 14.42 24.34 -6.21
CA ALA A 261 15.39 25.30 -5.70
C ALA A 261 16.72 25.27 -6.47
N PRO A 262 17.47 26.39 -6.61
CA PRO A 262 18.69 26.45 -7.43
C PRO A 262 19.74 25.38 -7.10
N ILE A 263 19.99 25.13 -5.81
CA ILE A 263 20.93 24.08 -5.36
C ILE A 263 20.35 22.67 -5.61
N GLY A 264 19.03 22.53 -5.48
CA GLY A 264 18.32 21.28 -5.76
C GLY A 264 18.40 20.90 -7.23
N TRP A 265 18.17 21.86 -8.13
CA TRP A 265 18.24 21.68 -9.57
C TRP A 265 19.61 21.21 -10.05
N LEU A 266 20.70 21.69 -9.43
CA LEU A 266 22.07 21.29 -9.75
C LEU A 266 22.48 19.94 -9.16
N ARG A 267 21.96 19.57 -7.99
CA ARG A 267 22.47 18.43 -7.21
C ARG A 267 21.53 17.24 -7.15
N ARG A 268 20.22 17.42 -7.29
CA ARG A 268 19.26 16.32 -7.19
C ARG A 268 19.05 15.70 -8.56
N VAL A 269 19.04 14.38 -8.60
CA VAL A 269 18.85 13.58 -9.80
C VAL A 269 17.62 12.69 -9.66
N GLY A 270 17.02 12.35 -10.79
CA GLY A 270 15.84 11.50 -10.86
C GLY A 270 14.60 12.11 -10.19
N ARG A 271 13.62 11.25 -9.90
CA ARG A 271 12.35 11.58 -9.26
C ARG A 271 12.24 10.89 -7.91
N PRO A 272 11.72 11.56 -6.87
CA PRO A 272 11.42 10.90 -5.59
C PRO A 272 10.30 9.87 -5.78
N GLY A 273 10.39 8.74 -5.10
CA GLY A 273 9.42 7.65 -5.19
C GLY A 273 8.73 7.37 -3.85
N LEU A 274 7.41 7.20 -3.88
CA LEU A 274 6.61 6.69 -2.77
C LEU A 274 5.95 5.38 -3.20
N LEU A 275 6.38 4.28 -2.58
CA LEU A 275 5.91 2.94 -2.83
C LEU A 275 4.94 2.55 -1.72
N LEU A 276 3.66 2.41 -2.06
CA LEU A 276 2.57 2.07 -1.15
C LEU A 276 2.27 0.58 -1.28
N ASP A 277 2.77 -0.22 -0.35
CA ASP A 277 2.36 -1.62 -0.21
C ASP A 277 1.02 -1.70 0.51
N HIS A 278 0.27 -2.77 0.23
CA HIS A 278 -1.14 -2.94 0.60
C HIS A 278 -2.00 -1.68 0.39
N ALA A 279 -1.88 -1.02 -0.78
CA ALA A 279 -2.55 0.26 -1.00
C ALA A 279 -4.09 0.14 -1.13
N GLU A 280 -4.62 -1.09 -1.13
CA GLU A 280 -6.04 -1.38 -0.97
C GLU A 280 -6.58 -1.18 0.46
N SER A 281 -5.71 -0.99 1.46
CA SER A 281 -6.12 -0.66 2.82
C SER A 281 -6.74 0.76 2.87
N PRO A 282 -7.52 1.10 3.93
CA PRO A 282 -8.10 2.44 4.05
C PRO A 282 -7.07 3.58 3.94
N LEU A 283 -5.93 3.43 4.61
CA LEU A 283 -4.81 4.39 4.54
C LEU A 283 -4.27 4.52 3.11
N GLY A 284 -4.08 3.40 2.42
CA GLY A 284 -3.59 3.39 1.05
C GLY A 284 -4.56 4.05 0.07
N GLU A 285 -5.84 3.67 0.13
CA GLU A 285 -6.90 4.24 -0.71
C GLU A 285 -7.00 5.75 -0.51
N GLN A 286 -6.93 6.21 0.74
CA GLN A 286 -6.98 7.62 1.07
C GLN A 286 -5.81 8.41 0.46
N LEU A 287 -4.58 7.92 0.59
CA LEU A 287 -3.39 8.56 0.00
C LEU A 287 -3.46 8.58 -1.54
N LEU A 288 -3.94 7.48 -2.16
CA LEU A 288 -4.14 7.39 -3.60
C LEU A 288 -5.22 8.37 -4.08
N ARG A 289 -6.37 8.43 -3.40
CA ARG A 289 -7.46 9.37 -3.71
C ARG A 289 -7.00 10.81 -3.61
N ALA A 290 -6.24 11.15 -2.57
CA ALA A 290 -5.69 12.49 -2.37
C ALA A 290 -4.82 12.94 -3.56
N VAL A 291 -3.83 12.14 -3.96
CA VAL A 291 -2.96 12.54 -5.08
C VAL A 291 -3.66 12.51 -6.43
N LEU A 292 -4.57 11.57 -6.67
CA LEU A 292 -5.32 11.51 -7.93
C LEU A 292 -6.24 12.73 -8.06
N THR A 293 -6.90 13.13 -6.98
CA THR A 293 -7.76 14.32 -6.92
C THR A 293 -6.94 15.59 -7.16
N ASP A 294 -5.80 15.75 -6.49
CA ASP A 294 -4.91 16.90 -6.69
C ASP A 294 -4.42 17.00 -8.14
N ARG A 295 -3.97 15.88 -8.73
CA ARG A 295 -3.47 15.87 -10.11
C ARG A 295 -4.57 16.09 -11.14
N ARG A 296 -5.80 15.62 -10.87
CA ARG A 296 -6.99 15.96 -11.67
C ARG A 296 -7.28 17.46 -11.59
N GLY A 297 -7.14 18.07 -10.41
CA GLY A 297 -7.23 19.52 -10.19
C GLY A 297 -6.04 20.33 -10.74
N GLY A 298 -5.18 19.73 -11.57
CA GLY A 298 -4.07 20.41 -12.25
C GLY A 298 -2.79 20.54 -11.42
N GLN A 299 -2.72 20.01 -10.20
CA GLN A 299 -1.48 20.02 -9.42
C GLN A 299 -0.45 19.08 -10.07
N ARG A 300 0.74 19.59 -10.34
CA ARG A 300 1.84 18.83 -10.95
C ARG A 300 3.01 18.75 -9.99
N ASP A 301 3.62 17.58 -9.89
CA ASP A 301 4.72 17.28 -9.00
C ASP A 301 5.58 16.16 -9.59
N ARG A 302 6.85 16.10 -9.19
CA ARG A 302 7.79 15.07 -9.66
C ARG A 302 7.73 13.76 -8.86
N VAL A 303 6.80 13.60 -7.91
CA VAL A 303 6.76 12.43 -7.04
C VAL A 303 6.16 11.23 -7.78
N VAL A 304 6.95 10.18 -7.95
CA VAL A 304 6.48 8.91 -8.50
C VAL A 304 5.73 8.16 -7.40
N ILE A 305 4.46 7.84 -7.63
CA ILE A 305 3.64 7.07 -6.68
C ILE A 305 3.29 5.73 -7.31
N VAL A 306 3.61 4.66 -6.57
CA VAL A 306 3.38 3.29 -6.99
C VAL A 306 2.64 2.57 -5.88
N GLY A 307 1.41 2.17 -6.12
CA GLY A 307 0.58 1.42 -5.17
C GLY A 307 0.42 -0.03 -5.58
N THR A 308 0.14 -0.91 -4.62
CA THR A 308 -0.37 -2.25 -4.90
C THR A 308 -1.89 -2.27 -4.97
N ALA A 309 -2.45 -3.07 -5.86
CA ALA A 309 -3.88 -3.28 -5.97
C ALA A 309 -4.16 -4.77 -6.19
N ARG A 310 -5.17 -5.28 -5.49
CA ARG A 310 -5.60 -6.68 -5.63
C ARG A 310 -6.48 -6.88 -6.86
N ARG A 311 -7.44 -5.99 -7.06
CA ARG A 311 -8.38 -6.04 -8.19
C ARG A 311 -7.69 -5.72 -9.52
N PRO A 312 -8.15 -6.33 -10.63
CA PRO A 312 -7.64 -6.01 -11.94
C PRO A 312 -8.03 -4.61 -12.42
N ASP A 313 -9.11 -4.01 -11.97
CA ASP A 313 -9.46 -2.63 -12.33
C ASP A 313 -8.69 -1.57 -11.53
N GLY A 314 -7.92 -1.98 -10.51
CA GLY A 314 -7.19 -1.07 -9.61
C GLY A 314 -8.00 -0.62 -8.40
N GLY A 315 -9.30 -0.96 -8.31
CA GLY A 315 -10.16 -0.65 -7.17
C GLY A 315 -11.40 0.18 -7.52
N ALA A 316 -12.51 -0.10 -6.85
CA ALA A 316 -13.79 0.56 -7.11
C ALA A 316 -13.77 2.08 -6.89
N PHE A 317 -12.90 2.57 -5.99
CA PHE A 317 -12.75 3.98 -5.68
C PHE A 317 -12.31 4.84 -6.87
N LEU A 318 -11.69 4.23 -7.88
CA LEU A 318 -11.22 4.93 -9.09
C LEU A 318 -12.36 5.40 -9.99
N HIS A 319 -13.53 4.76 -9.88
CA HIS A 319 -14.63 4.92 -10.82
C HIS A 319 -15.79 5.74 -10.27
N GLY A 320 -15.72 6.20 -9.01
CA GLY A 320 -16.73 7.10 -8.43
C GLY A 320 -18.15 6.52 -8.39
N GLY A 321 -18.30 5.20 -8.42
CA GLY A 321 -19.61 4.53 -8.45
C GLY A 321 -20.28 4.50 -9.83
N LEU A 322 -19.59 4.92 -10.89
CA LEU A 322 -20.08 4.78 -12.26
C LEU A 322 -20.27 3.29 -12.62
N PRO A 323 -21.33 2.94 -13.36
CA PRO A 323 -21.55 1.57 -13.81
C PRO A 323 -20.41 1.12 -14.74
N PRO A 324 -20.02 -0.17 -14.73
CA PRO A 324 -18.88 -0.68 -15.51
C PRO A 324 -18.93 -0.34 -17.01
N ASP A 325 -20.14 -0.23 -17.57
CA ASP A 325 -20.37 0.01 -18.99
C ASP A 325 -20.10 1.47 -19.40
N GLU A 326 -20.10 2.40 -18.44
CA GLU A 326 -19.78 3.83 -18.64
C GLU A 326 -18.31 4.14 -18.28
N VAL A 327 -17.59 3.18 -17.73
CA VAL A 327 -16.21 3.33 -17.29
C VAL A 327 -15.27 2.96 -18.42
N THR A 328 -14.56 3.95 -18.96
CA THR A 328 -13.42 3.65 -19.81
C THR A 328 -12.28 3.08 -18.96
N PRO A 329 -11.71 1.92 -19.29
CA PRO A 329 -10.65 1.32 -18.48
C PRO A 329 -9.40 2.22 -18.47
N PRO A 330 -8.65 2.24 -17.35
CA PRO A 330 -7.36 2.91 -17.30
C PRO A 330 -6.37 2.31 -18.30
N ALA A 331 -5.32 3.06 -18.63
CA ALA A 331 -4.23 2.53 -19.44
C ALA A 331 -3.58 1.32 -18.75
N GLU A 332 -3.30 0.28 -19.51
CA GLU A 332 -2.73 -0.97 -19.01
C GLU A 332 -1.35 -1.22 -19.62
N TYR A 333 -0.42 -1.68 -18.78
CA TYR A 333 0.90 -2.14 -19.18
C TYR A 333 1.13 -3.56 -18.69
N ARG A 334 1.36 -4.49 -19.62
CA ARG A 334 1.86 -5.83 -19.31
C ARG A 334 3.31 -5.91 -19.73
N PRO A 335 4.24 -6.28 -18.83
CA PRO A 335 5.65 -6.44 -19.19
C PRO A 335 5.89 -7.48 -20.31
N ALA A 336 4.96 -8.41 -20.50
CA ALA A 336 5.00 -9.38 -21.59
C ALA A 336 4.87 -8.69 -22.98
N ASP A 337 4.09 -7.62 -23.08
CA ASP A 337 3.70 -6.96 -24.34
C ASP A 337 4.81 -6.05 -24.91
N GLY A 338 5.93 -5.91 -24.20
CA GLY A 338 7.10 -5.17 -24.68
C GLY A 338 7.30 -3.84 -23.98
N ALA A 339 7.26 -2.75 -24.72
CA ALA A 339 7.53 -1.41 -24.19
C ALA A 339 6.31 -0.84 -23.43
N PRO A 340 6.52 0.00 -22.40
CA PRO A 340 5.42 0.68 -21.73
C PRO A 340 4.65 1.58 -22.70
N PRO A 341 3.32 1.72 -22.55
CA PRO A 341 2.51 2.56 -23.41
C PRO A 341 2.87 4.05 -23.21
N ALA A 342 2.72 4.82 -24.27
CA ALA A 342 2.59 6.27 -24.14
C ALA A 342 1.37 6.56 -23.26
N TRP A 343 1.52 7.43 -22.27
CA TRP A 343 0.46 7.79 -21.36
C TRP A 343 0.33 9.30 -21.26
N SER A 344 -0.92 9.76 -21.26
CA SER A 344 -1.33 11.12 -20.98
C SER A 344 -2.70 11.06 -20.35
N ARG A 345 -2.94 11.91 -19.35
CA ARG A 345 -4.25 12.03 -18.72
C ARG A 345 -5.28 12.48 -19.75
N ARG A 346 -6.44 11.82 -19.75
CA ARG A 346 -7.59 12.29 -20.53
C ARG A 346 -8.15 13.55 -19.89
N THR A 347 -8.30 14.60 -20.70
CA THR A 347 -8.89 15.86 -20.28
C THR A 347 -10.13 16.09 -21.15
N ASP A 348 -11.23 15.42 -20.81
CA ASP A 348 -12.52 15.75 -21.41
C ASP A 348 -13.07 17.04 -20.77
N GLU A 349 -13.66 17.90 -21.59
CA GLU A 349 -14.11 19.26 -21.22
C GLU A 349 -15.23 19.27 -20.15
N ALA A 350 -15.81 18.12 -19.80
CA ALA A 350 -16.72 17.93 -18.68
C ALA A 350 -15.95 17.58 -17.37
N ALA A 351 -15.03 18.46 -16.97
CA ALA A 351 -13.96 18.20 -15.99
C ALA A 351 -14.42 17.82 -14.56
N ASP A 352 -15.66 18.13 -14.15
CA ASP A 352 -16.11 17.91 -12.78
C ASP A 352 -16.58 16.47 -12.47
N ARG A 353 -16.75 15.62 -13.49
CA ARG A 353 -17.18 14.22 -13.31
C ARG A 353 -16.17 13.17 -13.81
N ALA A 354 -14.98 13.58 -14.25
CA ALA A 354 -13.98 12.64 -14.75
C ALA A 354 -13.53 11.66 -13.65
N PRO A 355 -13.52 10.34 -13.91
CA PRO A 355 -13.13 9.33 -12.92
C PRO A 355 -11.64 9.45 -12.57
N LEU A 356 -11.27 9.05 -11.35
CA LEU A 356 -9.86 9.06 -10.91
C LEU A 356 -9.01 8.07 -11.71
N ALA A 357 -9.65 7.07 -12.33
CA ALA A 357 -9.08 6.12 -13.28
C ALA A 357 -8.23 6.75 -14.39
N ASP A 358 -8.57 7.96 -14.86
CA ASP A 358 -7.82 8.63 -15.93
C ASP A 358 -6.40 9.05 -15.50
N GLY A 359 -6.16 9.16 -14.20
CA GLY A 359 -4.86 9.44 -13.60
C GLY A 359 -3.97 8.21 -13.36
N VAL A 360 -4.42 7.02 -13.76
CA VAL A 360 -3.81 5.74 -13.38
C VAL A 360 -3.20 5.01 -14.56
N LEU A 361 -2.08 4.33 -14.30
CA LEU A 361 -1.51 3.30 -15.16
C LEU A 361 -1.54 1.96 -14.41
N LEU A 362 -2.28 0.98 -14.93
CA LEU A 362 -2.34 -0.37 -14.37
C LEU A 362 -1.15 -1.18 -14.90
N LEU A 363 -0.23 -1.53 -14.01
CA LEU A 363 0.86 -2.46 -14.32
C LEU A 363 0.42 -3.87 -13.91
N ARG A 364 0.20 -4.74 -14.90
CA ARG A 364 -0.16 -6.15 -14.63
C ARG A 364 1.06 -6.91 -14.15
N MET A 365 0.97 -7.50 -12.96
CA MET A 365 2.02 -8.38 -12.47
C MET A 365 2.15 -9.60 -13.40
N PRO A 366 3.36 -9.88 -13.91
CA PRO A 366 3.57 -10.99 -14.83
C PRO A 366 3.49 -12.33 -14.10
N LEU A 367 2.84 -13.30 -14.73
CA LEU A 367 3.02 -14.72 -14.38
C LEU A 367 4.42 -15.17 -14.81
N LEU A 368 4.97 -16.16 -14.10
CA LEU A 368 6.22 -16.79 -14.52
C LEU A 368 5.99 -17.63 -15.77
N THR A 369 6.88 -17.44 -16.75
CA THR A 369 6.94 -18.30 -17.94
C THR A 369 7.35 -19.72 -17.58
N GLY A 370 7.01 -20.70 -18.43
CA GLY A 370 7.42 -22.10 -18.25
C GLY A 370 8.92 -22.27 -18.06
N ASP A 371 9.73 -21.44 -18.73
CA ASP A 371 11.18 -21.45 -18.60
C ASP A 371 11.68 -20.85 -17.27
N GLN A 372 11.01 -19.82 -16.75
CA GLN A 372 11.33 -19.24 -15.44
C GLN A 372 10.96 -20.21 -14.31
N LEU A 373 9.78 -20.82 -14.41
CA LEU A 373 9.30 -21.90 -13.54
C LEU A 373 10.33 -23.04 -13.47
N ARG A 374 10.66 -23.63 -14.63
CA ARG A 374 11.61 -24.74 -14.72
C ARG A 374 12.97 -24.36 -14.17
N ARG A 375 13.49 -23.17 -14.49
CA ARG A 375 14.79 -22.70 -13.97
C ARG A 375 14.78 -22.59 -12.45
N GLU A 376 13.72 -22.10 -11.83
CA GLU A 376 13.64 -22.01 -10.38
C GLU A 376 13.54 -23.39 -9.73
N THR A 377 12.69 -24.30 -10.23
CA THR A 377 12.62 -25.67 -9.72
C THR A 377 13.96 -26.39 -9.86
N VAL A 378 14.61 -26.25 -11.01
CA VAL A 378 15.92 -26.84 -11.28
C VAL A 378 16.97 -26.33 -10.28
N ARG A 379 17.02 -25.02 -10.06
CA ARG A 379 17.96 -24.37 -9.16
C ARG A 379 17.81 -24.85 -7.71
N ARG A 380 16.57 -25.10 -7.26
CA ARG A 380 16.29 -25.57 -5.88
C ARG A 380 16.62 -27.05 -5.70
N GLN A 381 16.38 -27.87 -6.72
CA GLN A 381 16.68 -29.31 -6.70
C GLN A 381 18.17 -29.64 -6.87
N GLN A 382 18.98 -28.77 -7.50
CA GLN A 382 20.43 -28.99 -7.67
C GLN A 382 21.21 -29.13 -6.34
N ARG A 383 20.57 -28.84 -5.20
CA ARG A 383 21.14 -29.05 -3.87
C ARG A 383 20.94 -30.48 -3.33
N ALA A 384 20.12 -31.31 -3.99
CA ALA A 384 19.89 -32.71 -3.68
C ALA A 384 20.53 -33.60 -4.77
N GLU A 385 20.94 -34.82 -4.40
CA GLU A 385 21.63 -35.75 -5.31
C GLU A 385 20.85 -36.02 -6.62
N PRO A 386 21.55 -36.21 -7.75
CA PRO A 386 20.92 -36.28 -9.07
C PRO A 386 20.31 -37.66 -9.33
N GLU A 387 19.00 -37.83 -9.08
CA GLU A 387 18.27 -39.03 -9.53
C GLU A 387 17.07 -38.71 -10.44
N GLY A 388 16.95 -39.52 -11.50
CA GLY A 388 15.75 -39.77 -12.30
C GLY A 388 15.08 -38.57 -12.98
N GLY A 389 15.36 -38.34 -14.27
CA GLY A 389 14.71 -37.30 -15.08
C GLY A 389 13.17 -37.36 -15.11
N THR A 390 12.56 -38.52 -14.86
CA THR A 390 11.10 -38.72 -14.85
C THR A 390 10.42 -38.12 -13.62
N ASN A 391 10.96 -38.36 -12.41
CA ASN A 391 10.41 -37.78 -11.17
C ASN A 391 10.50 -36.24 -11.22
N ARG A 392 11.64 -35.73 -11.69
CA ARG A 392 11.84 -34.30 -11.89
C ARG A 392 10.80 -33.66 -12.81
N ARG A 393 10.51 -34.28 -13.96
CA ARG A 393 9.49 -33.79 -14.90
C ARG A 393 8.09 -33.79 -14.30
N ARG A 394 7.78 -34.78 -13.43
CA ARG A 394 6.51 -34.82 -12.69
C ARG A 394 6.42 -33.67 -11.69
N ILE A 395 7.48 -33.40 -10.92
CA ILE A 395 7.55 -32.25 -10.02
C ILE A 395 7.36 -30.94 -10.79
N ASP A 396 8.10 -30.75 -11.89
CA ASP A 396 7.97 -29.54 -12.72
C ASP A 396 6.53 -29.33 -13.21
N ALA A 397 5.87 -30.40 -13.65
CA ALA A 397 4.48 -30.37 -14.11
C ALA A 397 3.49 -30.07 -12.97
N ALA A 398 3.65 -30.71 -11.81
CA ALA A 398 2.82 -30.46 -10.63
C ALA A 398 2.96 -29.02 -10.13
N VAL A 399 4.20 -28.52 -10.02
CA VAL A 399 4.48 -27.11 -9.65
C VAL A 399 3.84 -26.15 -10.65
N ALA A 400 4.00 -26.39 -11.96
CA ALA A 400 3.41 -25.52 -12.99
C ALA A 400 1.87 -25.49 -12.90
N ARG A 401 1.22 -26.65 -12.73
CA ARG A 401 -0.25 -26.76 -12.64
C ARG A 401 -0.80 -26.15 -11.36
N LEU A 402 -0.24 -26.48 -10.20
CA LEU A 402 -0.74 -26.02 -8.90
C LEU A 402 -0.46 -24.54 -8.64
N SER A 403 0.65 -24.01 -9.17
CA SER A 403 0.99 -22.59 -8.98
C SER A 403 0.26 -21.65 -9.94
N GLY A 404 -0.20 -22.14 -11.09
CA GLY A 404 -0.70 -21.30 -12.18
C GLY A 404 0.31 -20.24 -12.65
N GLY A 405 1.61 -20.44 -12.39
CA GLY A 405 2.67 -19.46 -12.68
C GLY A 405 2.80 -18.31 -11.68
N ARG A 406 2.06 -18.31 -10.56
CA ARG A 406 2.17 -17.27 -9.52
C ARG A 406 3.55 -17.33 -8.84
N PRO A 407 4.36 -16.26 -8.88
CA PRO A 407 5.73 -16.31 -8.39
C PRO A 407 5.91 -16.82 -6.96
N HIS A 408 5.03 -16.43 -6.04
CA HIS A 408 5.12 -16.86 -4.63
C HIS A 408 4.86 -18.36 -4.48
N THR A 409 3.78 -18.86 -5.07
CA THR A 409 3.40 -20.27 -5.03
C THR A 409 4.48 -21.15 -5.68
N VAL A 410 5.06 -20.70 -6.79
CA VAL A 410 6.18 -21.38 -7.44
C VAL A 410 7.36 -21.53 -6.51
N VAL A 411 7.79 -20.45 -5.85
CA VAL A 411 8.95 -20.47 -4.96
C VAL A 411 8.71 -21.43 -3.80
N ARG A 412 7.53 -21.41 -3.17
CA ARG A 412 7.19 -22.29 -2.05
C ARG A 412 7.12 -23.77 -2.46
N LEU A 413 6.44 -24.08 -3.56
CA LEU A 413 6.36 -25.45 -4.07
C LEU A 413 7.73 -25.97 -4.52
N ALA A 414 8.53 -25.15 -5.21
CA ALA A 414 9.88 -25.53 -5.64
C ALA A 414 10.84 -25.73 -4.44
N GLU A 415 10.66 -24.96 -3.36
CA GLU A 415 11.43 -25.10 -2.13
C GLU A 415 11.06 -26.38 -1.37
N ALA A 416 9.77 -26.67 -1.22
CA ALA A 416 9.30 -27.91 -0.61
C ALA A 416 9.69 -29.14 -1.44
N ALA A 417 9.65 -29.01 -2.76
CA ALA A 417 10.01 -30.07 -3.69
C ALA A 417 11.53 -30.33 -3.82
N ALA A 418 12.38 -29.56 -3.12
CA ALA A 418 13.83 -29.72 -3.19
C ALA A 418 14.31 -31.07 -2.62
N ALA A 419 13.65 -31.56 -1.56
CA ALA A 419 13.96 -32.84 -0.92
C ALA A 419 12.82 -33.86 -1.03
N PHE A 420 11.64 -33.45 -1.51
CA PHE A 420 10.48 -34.31 -1.63
C PHE A 420 10.62 -35.29 -2.81
N ARG A 421 10.32 -36.56 -2.57
CA ARG A 421 10.26 -37.59 -3.60
C ARG A 421 8.80 -37.97 -3.82
N MET A 422 8.26 -37.66 -5.00
CA MET A 422 6.93 -38.11 -5.36
C MET A 422 6.92 -39.65 -5.51
N PRO A 423 5.99 -40.35 -4.84
CA PRO A 423 5.76 -41.76 -5.09
C PRO A 423 5.47 -42.08 -6.57
N PRO A 424 5.71 -43.32 -7.04
CA PRO A 424 5.46 -43.71 -8.43
C PRO A 424 3.99 -43.57 -8.88
N ASP A 425 3.06 -43.76 -7.95
CA ASP A 425 1.61 -43.66 -8.17
C ASP A 425 1.03 -42.32 -7.69
N ALA A 426 1.91 -41.36 -7.37
CA ALA A 426 1.52 -40.07 -6.85
C ALA A 426 0.75 -39.22 -7.86
N ASN A 427 -0.27 -38.55 -7.37
CA ASN A 427 -0.97 -37.49 -8.08
C ASN A 427 -0.27 -36.14 -7.81
N ASP A 428 -0.61 -35.11 -8.59
CA ASP A 428 0.04 -33.80 -8.45
C ASP A 428 -0.13 -33.17 -7.05
N ARG A 429 -1.24 -33.45 -6.35
CA ARG A 429 -1.53 -32.88 -5.03
C ARG A 429 -0.63 -33.47 -3.94
N ASP A 430 0.01 -34.60 -4.17
CA ASP A 430 0.89 -35.20 -3.15
C ASP A 430 2.11 -34.31 -2.86
N ILE A 431 2.46 -33.40 -3.77
CA ILE A 431 3.47 -32.36 -3.51
C ILE A 431 3.02 -31.34 -2.44
N LEU A 432 1.73 -31.25 -2.13
CA LEU A 432 1.19 -30.33 -1.13
C LEU A 432 1.52 -30.77 0.30
N ASP A 433 1.75 -32.06 0.49
CA ASP A 433 2.24 -32.66 1.75
C ASP A 433 3.76 -32.53 1.90
N ALA A 434 4.46 -32.02 0.89
CA ALA A 434 5.91 -31.89 0.93
C ALA A 434 6.33 -30.98 2.11
N PRO A 435 7.29 -31.42 2.95
CA PRO A 435 7.72 -30.65 4.11
C PRO A 435 8.47 -29.39 3.66
N LEU A 436 8.10 -28.26 4.24
CA LEU A 436 8.75 -26.97 4.03
C LEU A 436 9.30 -26.46 5.37
N ARG A 437 10.58 -26.08 5.38
CA ARG A 437 11.21 -25.37 6.50
C ARG A 437 11.14 -23.88 6.25
N LEU A 438 10.45 -23.15 7.13
CA LEU A 438 10.38 -21.70 7.07
C LEU A 438 11.61 -21.07 7.74
N PRO A 439 12.22 -20.03 7.13
CA PRO A 439 13.29 -19.28 7.79
C PRO A 439 12.78 -18.62 9.08
N GLY A 440 13.41 -18.91 10.22
CA GLY A 440 13.11 -18.27 11.51
C GLY A 440 12.06 -18.96 12.39
N ASP A 441 11.30 -19.94 11.86
CA ASP A 441 10.39 -20.79 12.64
C ASP A 441 11.16 -22.07 13.02
N GLY A 442 11.76 -22.09 14.21
CA GLY A 442 12.73 -23.10 14.64
C GLY A 442 12.26 -24.54 14.39
N THR A 443 12.98 -25.26 13.54
CA THR A 443 12.96 -26.73 13.35
C THR A 443 11.67 -27.44 12.93
N LEU A 444 10.48 -26.82 12.99
CA LEU A 444 9.22 -27.47 12.62
C LEU A 444 9.01 -27.42 11.10
N GLU A 445 9.14 -28.58 10.45
CA GLU A 445 8.66 -28.78 9.08
C GLU A 445 7.13 -28.76 9.06
N ARG A 446 6.55 -28.02 8.12
CA ARG A 446 5.11 -28.02 7.88
C ARG A 446 4.83 -28.38 6.42
N PRO A 447 3.69 -29.02 6.12
CA PRO A 447 3.25 -29.21 4.74
C PRO A 447 3.21 -27.87 4.00
N VAL A 448 3.65 -27.87 2.74
CA VAL A 448 3.64 -26.65 1.92
C VAL A 448 2.21 -26.13 1.68
N ALA A 449 1.19 -27.00 1.70
CA ALA A 449 -0.20 -26.59 1.68
C ALA A 449 -0.55 -25.64 2.85
N ASP A 450 -0.18 -25.99 4.08
CA ASP A 450 -0.50 -25.19 5.26
C ASP A 450 0.19 -23.82 5.21
N VAL A 451 1.43 -23.80 4.75
CA VAL A 451 2.18 -22.55 4.56
C VAL A 451 1.51 -21.68 3.50
N LEU A 452 1.13 -22.25 2.36
CA LEU A 452 0.47 -21.51 1.28
C LEU A 452 -0.91 -21.00 1.68
N LEU A 453 -1.71 -21.79 2.39
CA LEU A 453 -3.02 -21.36 2.89
C LEU A 453 -2.89 -20.21 3.88
N ARG A 454 -1.89 -20.27 4.77
CA ARG A 454 -1.58 -19.15 5.65
C ARG A 454 -1.19 -17.90 4.87
N GLU A 455 -0.16 -17.99 4.03
CA GLU A 455 0.43 -16.83 3.34
C GLU A 455 -0.49 -16.21 2.27
N LEU A 456 -1.36 -17.00 1.64
CA LEU A 456 -2.25 -16.55 0.55
C LEU A 456 -3.66 -16.19 1.03
N ILE A 457 -4.11 -16.71 2.18
CA ILE A 457 -5.47 -16.50 2.69
C ILE A 457 -5.46 -15.79 4.05
N LEU A 458 -4.83 -16.38 5.07
CA LEU A 458 -4.90 -15.86 6.45
C LEU A 458 -4.11 -14.57 6.64
N ASP A 459 -2.94 -14.47 6.02
CA ASP A 459 -2.11 -13.26 6.07
C ASP A 459 -2.60 -12.18 5.07
N GLN A 460 -3.58 -12.53 4.21
CA GLN A 460 -4.14 -11.65 3.18
C GLN A 460 -5.67 -11.65 3.20
N LEU A 461 -6.27 -11.56 4.39
CA LEU A 461 -7.72 -11.48 4.54
C LEU A 461 -8.31 -10.35 3.66
N PRO A 462 -9.55 -10.51 3.16
CA PRO A 462 -10.24 -9.42 2.48
C PRO A 462 -10.40 -8.22 3.41
N VAL A 463 -10.06 -7.02 2.94
CA VAL A 463 -10.13 -5.77 3.73
C VAL A 463 -11.54 -5.51 4.27
N ARG A 464 -12.57 -5.91 3.51
CA ARG A 464 -13.99 -5.73 3.85
C ARG A 464 -14.61 -6.95 4.52
N LEU A 465 -13.81 -7.94 4.91
CA LEU A 465 -14.31 -9.10 5.66
C LEU A 465 -14.69 -8.64 7.08
N PRO A 466 -15.94 -8.86 7.53
CA PRO A 466 -16.33 -8.56 8.91
C PRO A 466 -15.49 -9.34 9.91
N THR A 467 -15.14 -8.73 11.04
CA THR A 467 -14.21 -9.29 12.04
C THR A 467 -14.71 -10.61 12.62
N GLU A 468 -16.02 -10.81 12.71
CA GLU A 468 -16.63 -12.05 13.22
C GLU A 468 -16.31 -13.26 12.33
N HIS A 469 -16.01 -13.02 11.04
CA HIS A 469 -15.70 -14.05 10.07
C HIS A 469 -14.21 -14.30 9.88
N HIS A 470 -13.30 -13.52 10.50
CA HIS A 470 -11.85 -13.64 10.27
C HIS A 470 -11.32 -15.03 10.65
N ALA A 471 -11.76 -15.58 11.78
CA ALA A 471 -11.30 -16.87 12.28
C ALA A 471 -11.78 -18.06 11.44
N HIS A 472 -12.96 -17.97 10.83
CA HIS A 472 -13.60 -19.06 10.09
C HIS A 472 -13.49 -18.91 8.57
N TRP A 473 -12.86 -17.84 8.08
CA TRP A 473 -12.78 -17.56 6.65
C TRP A 473 -12.18 -18.71 5.85
N LEU A 474 -11.07 -19.29 6.34
CA LEU A 474 -10.42 -20.42 5.68
C LEU A 474 -11.30 -21.68 5.70
N ASP A 475 -12.07 -21.91 6.77
CA ASP A 475 -13.01 -23.04 6.87
C ASP A 475 -14.14 -22.91 5.86
N LEU A 476 -14.74 -21.72 5.76
CA LEU A 476 -15.77 -21.45 4.77
C LEU A 476 -15.26 -21.67 3.34
N LEU A 477 -14.09 -21.12 3.00
CA LEU A 477 -13.50 -21.34 1.67
C LEU A 477 -13.18 -22.82 1.40
N THR A 478 -12.82 -23.58 2.44
CA THR A 478 -12.50 -25.01 2.33
C THR A 478 -13.71 -25.82 1.91
N HIS A 479 -14.86 -25.61 2.57
CA HIS A 479 -16.12 -26.24 2.18
C HIS A 479 -16.61 -25.75 0.81
N LEU A 480 -16.47 -24.47 0.51
CA LEU A 480 -16.86 -23.90 -0.78
C LEU A 480 -16.02 -24.38 -1.98
N SER A 481 -14.90 -25.06 -1.74
CA SER A 481 -14.00 -25.52 -2.80
C SER A 481 -14.62 -26.56 -3.75
N VAL A 482 -15.70 -27.23 -3.33
CA VAL A 482 -16.42 -28.23 -4.12
C VAL A 482 -17.66 -27.67 -4.83
N ALA A 483 -18.03 -26.41 -4.57
CA ALA A 483 -19.18 -25.76 -5.20
C ALA A 483 -18.92 -25.46 -6.68
N HIS A 484 -19.86 -25.86 -7.54
CA HIS A 484 -19.81 -25.58 -8.98
C HIS A 484 -20.24 -24.15 -9.32
N ASP A 485 -21.25 -23.63 -8.65
CA ASP A 485 -21.80 -22.30 -8.89
C ASP A 485 -22.20 -21.60 -7.58
N THR A 486 -22.84 -20.44 -7.71
CA THR A 486 -23.32 -19.64 -6.58
C THR A 486 -24.43 -20.34 -5.80
N GLU A 487 -25.27 -21.16 -6.45
CA GLU A 487 -26.39 -21.85 -5.80
C GLU A 487 -25.89 -22.98 -4.90
N CYS A 488 -24.98 -23.82 -5.40
CA CYS A 488 -24.28 -24.84 -4.62
C CYS A 488 -23.51 -24.21 -3.45
N ALA A 489 -22.87 -23.06 -3.67
CA ALA A 489 -22.17 -22.34 -2.61
C ALA A 489 -23.14 -21.86 -1.51
N ASP A 490 -24.33 -21.38 -1.86
CA ASP A 490 -25.34 -20.96 -0.89
C ASP A 490 -25.90 -22.14 -0.06
N VAL A 491 -26.01 -23.34 -0.65
CA VAL A 491 -26.39 -24.56 0.10
C VAL A 491 -25.34 -24.89 1.16
N LEU A 492 -24.06 -24.93 0.77
CA LEU A 492 -22.96 -25.21 1.70
C LEU A 492 -22.82 -24.14 2.78
N LEU A 493 -22.95 -22.87 2.42
CA LEU A 493 -22.90 -21.75 3.36
C LEU A 493 -24.03 -21.83 4.38
N ARG A 494 -25.25 -22.16 3.95
CA ARG A 494 -26.39 -22.32 4.87
C ARG A 494 -26.20 -23.49 5.81
N HIS A 495 -25.55 -24.58 5.38
CA HIS A 495 -25.28 -25.74 6.22
C HIS A 495 -24.16 -25.48 7.25
N HIS A 496 -23.01 -24.96 6.80
CA HIS A 496 -21.84 -24.79 7.66
C HIS A 496 -21.91 -23.57 8.58
N GLN A 497 -22.77 -22.59 8.26
CA GLN A 497 -23.00 -21.44 9.13
C GLN A 497 -24.22 -21.62 10.05
N GLN A 498 -24.83 -22.81 10.12
CA GLN A 498 -25.94 -23.05 11.06
C GLN A 498 -25.54 -22.71 12.50
N GLY A 499 -26.38 -21.95 13.19
CA GLY A 499 -26.12 -21.51 14.57
C GLY A 499 -25.20 -20.30 14.73
N HIS A 500 -24.66 -19.74 13.65
CA HIS A 500 -23.94 -18.46 13.70
C HIS A 500 -24.93 -17.30 13.67
N LEU A 501 -24.63 -16.19 14.37
CA LEU A 501 -25.50 -15.00 14.37
C LEU A 501 -25.35 -14.16 13.08
N HIS A 502 -24.17 -14.22 12.46
CA HIS A 502 -23.83 -13.50 11.23
C HIS A 502 -23.57 -14.51 10.12
N HIS A 503 -24.18 -14.29 8.95
CA HIS A 503 -24.08 -15.19 7.80
C HIS A 503 -23.59 -14.44 6.57
N LEU A 504 -22.65 -15.06 5.85
CA LEU A 504 -22.26 -14.64 4.52
C LEU A 504 -23.09 -15.41 3.47
N THR A 505 -23.51 -14.69 2.43
CA THR A 505 -24.11 -15.27 1.22
C THR A 505 -23.03 -15.61 0.20
N ALA A 506 -23.32 -16.50 -0.75
CA ALA A 506 -22.38 -16.82 -1.82
C ALA A 506 -22.04 -15.58 -2.66
N HIS A 507 -22.99 -14.66 -2.84
CA HIS A 507 -22.72 -13.37 -3.48
C HIS A 507 -21.70 -12.53 -2.70
N HIS A 508 -21.83 -12.43 -1.36
CA HIS A 508 -20.85 -11.72 -0.52
C HIS A 508 -19.46 -12.36 -0.61
N VAL A 509 -19.37 -13.69 -0.52
CA VAL A 509 -18.10 -14.42 -0.63
C VAL A 509 -17.47 -14.22 -2.01
N SER A 510 -18.26 -14.32 -3.09
CA SER A 510 -17.79 -14.09 -4.46
C SER A 510 -17.22 -12.67 -4.65
N ARG A 511 -17.90 -11.67 -4.09
CA ARG A 511 -17.39 -10.28 -4.07
C ARG A 511 -16.09 -10.15 -3.29
N LEU A 512 -15.98 -10.77 -2.10
CA LEU A 512 -14.76 -10.75 -1.31
C LEU A 512 -13.58 -11.44 -2.03
N LEU A 513 -13.84 -12.55 -2.73
CA LEU A 513 -12.84 -13.24 -3.57
C LEU A 513 -12.39 -12.37 -4.76
N THR A 514 -13.33 -11.70 -5.41
CA THR A 514 -13.04 -10.77 -6.51
C THR A 514 -12.24 -9.56 -6.03
N ASP A 515 -12.64 -8.97 -4.89
CA ASP A 515 -11.96 -7.83 -4.26
C ASP A 515 -10.55 -8.19 -3.79
N THR A 516 -10.32 -9.44 -3.39
CA THR A 516 -8.99 -9.96 -3.08
C THR A 516 -8.16 -10.32 -4.31
N GLY A 517 -8.74 -10.27 -5.51
CA GLY A 517 -8.05 -10.49 -6.77
C GLY A 517 -7.92 -11.97 -7.17
N TRP A 518 -8.76 -12.85 -6.62
CA TRP A 518 -8.88 -14.21 -7.11
C TRP A 518 -9.67 -14.25 -8.43
N PRO A 519 -9.23 -15.02 -9.43
CA PRO A 519 -9.94 -15.16 -10.69
C PRO A 519 -11.29 -15.89 -10.50
N SER A 520 -12.29 -15.45 -11.26
CA SER A 520 -13.58 -16.10 -11.38
C SER A 520 -13.55 -17.22 -12.44
N CYS A 521 -14.46 -18.18 -12.32
CA CYS A 521 -14.67 -19.24 -13.31
C CYS A 521 -16.17 -19.51 -13.43
N GLU A 522 -16.65 -19.78 -14.64
CA GLU A 522 -18.07 -20.13 -14.85
C GLU A 522 -18.44 -21.51 -14.28
N ARG A 523 -17.46 -22.41 -14.15
CA ARG A 523 -17.70 -23.82 -13.79
C ARG A 523 -17.48 -24.16 -12.32
N HIS A 524 -16.88 -23.24 -11.57
CA HIS A 524 -16.51 -23.45 -10.18
C HIS A 524 -16.61 -22.13 -9.42
N PHE A 525 -17.19 -22.19 -8.21
CA PHE A 525 -17.32 -21.02 -7.35
C PHE A 525 -15.94 -20.45 -6.95
N ILE A 526 -15.02 -21.33 -6.54
CA ILE A 526 -13.60 -20.98 -6.41
C ILE A 526 -12.95 -21.13 -7.80
N GLY A 527 -12.82 -20.00 -8.49
CA GLY A 527 -12.39 -19.99 -9.89
C GLY A 527 -10.91 -20.26 -10.12
N ASP A 528 -10.05 -19.96 -9.15
CA ASP A 528 -8.62 -20.28 -9.25
C ASP A 528 -8.36 -21.77 -9.04
N PHE A 529 -7.79 -22.43 -10.05
CA PHE A 529 -7.51 -23.86 -10.00
C PHE A 529 -6.57 -24.23 -8.86
N GLY A 530 -5.46 -23.50 -8.70
CA GLY A 530 -4.43 -23.79 -7.70
C GLY A 530 -4.95 -23.65 -6.27
N LEU A 531 -5.64 -22.55 -5.98
CA LEU A 531 -6.32 -22.35 -4.70
C LEU A 531 -7.36 -23.43 -4.44
N ARG A 532 -8.18 -23.77 -5.45
CA ARG A 532 -9.16 -24.84 -5.30
C ARG A 532 -8.50 -26.18 -4.96
N GLN A 533 -7.37 -26.51 -5.58
CA GLN A 533 -6.64 -27.74 -5.23
C GLN A 533 -6.12 -27.71 -3.79
N LEU A 534 -5.61 -26.58 -3.31
CA LEU A 534 -5.17 -26.41 -1.90
C LEU A 534 -6.34 -26.60 -0.93
N LEU A 535 -7.49 -25.99 -1.22
CA LEU A 535 -8.68 -26.06 -0.37
C LEU A 535 -9.32 -27.45 -0.38
N VAL A 536 -9.39 -28.12 -1.54
CA VAL A 536 -9.88 -29.51 -1.64
C VAL A 536 -8.95 -30.47 -0.90
N HIS A 537 -7.64 -30.27 -1.01
CA HIS A 537 -6.66 -31.06 -0.27
C HIS A 537 -6.86 -30.89 1.24
N ARG A 538 -7.06 -29.66 1.73
CA ARG A 538 -7.44 -29.40 3.13
C ARG A 538 -8.75 -30.07 3.51
N LEU A 539 -9.80 -29.94 2.68
CA LEU A 539 -11.13 -30.52 2.94
C LEU A 539 -11.06 -32.04 3.11
N TYR A 540 -10.25 -32.71 2.28
CA TYR A 540 -10.01 -34.15 2.40
C TYR A 540 -9.30 -34.51 3.71
N GLY A 541 -8.40 -33.66 4.20
CA GLY A 541 -7.70 -33.83 5.48
C GLY A 541 -8.47 -33.36 6.73
N LEU A 542 -9.61 -32.66 6.58
CA LEU A 542 -10.36 -32.11 7.73
C LEU A 542 -10.95 -33.18 8.65
N ARG A 543 -11.33 -34.33 8.10
CA ARG A 543 -11.85 -35.48 8.85
C ARG A 543 -11.23 -36.77 8.31
N PRO A 544 -11.12 -37.83 9.14
CA PRO A 544 -10.60 -39.13 8.70
C PRO A 544 -11.29 -39.63 7.43
N ASP A 545 -10.51 -40.27 6.56
CA ASP A 545 -10.96 -40.88 5.30
C ASP A 545 -11.70 -39.93 4.36
N GLY A 546 -11.46 -38.62 4.46
CA GLY A 546 -12.13 -37.62 3.63
C GLY A 546 -13.62 -37.44 3.95
N ALA A 547 -14.07 -37.85 5.15
CA ALA A 547 -15.49 -37.84 5.49
C ALA A 547 -16.17 -36.45 5.33
N ALA A 548 -15.44 -35.36 5.55
CA ALA A 548 -15.94 -34.00 5.32
C ALA A 548 -16.21 -33.74 3.83
N TRP A 549 -15.29 -34.16 2.96
CA TRP A 549 -15.43 -34.06 1.50
C TRP A 549 -16.64 -34.85 0.99
N TYR A 550 -16.83 -36.08 1.48
CA TYR A 550 -17.99 -36.90 1.12
C TYR A 550 -19.29 -36.27 1.60
N ALA A 551 -19.33 -35.74 2.82
CA ALA A 551 -20.51 -35.09 3.37
C ALA A 551 -20.95 -33.89 2.53
N ASP A 552 -20.01 -33.03 2.12
CA ASP A 552 -20.31 -31.88 1.27
C ASP A 552 -20.82 -32.30 -0.12
N HIS A 553 -20.25 -33.36 -0.72
CA HIS A 553 -20.74 -33.90 -1.99
C HIS A 553 -22.13 -34.53 -1.87
N HIS A 554 -22.41 -35.25 -0.78
CA HIS A 554 -23.74 -35.79 -0.53
C HIS A 554 -24.76 -34.67 -0.36
N LEU A 555 -24.43 -33.64 0.41
CA LEU A 555 -25.29 -32.47 0.59
C LEU A 555 -25.59 -31.77 -0.74
N LEU A 556 -24.59 -31.58 -1.60
CA LEU A 556 -24.77 -30.96 -2.91
C LEU A 556 -25.51 -31.85 -3.92
N ARG A 557 -25.41 -33.18 -3.80
CA ARG A 557 -26.13 -34.13 -4.66
C ARG A 557 -27.60 -34.23 -4.29
N ASP A 558 -27.90 -34.08 -2.99
CA ASP A 558 -29.27 -34.18 -2.47
C ASP A 558 -30.06 -32.88 -2.66
N HIS A 559 -29.38 -31.75 -2.94
CA HIS A 559 -29.94 -30.51 -3.50
C HIS A 559 -30.10 -30.63 -5.02
#